data_AF-A0A6P0ZX86-F1
#
_entry.id   AF-A0A6P0ZX86-F1
#
_cell.length_a   1.000
_cell.length_b   1.000
_cell.length_c   1.000
_cell.angle_alpha   90.00
_cell.angle_beta   90.00
_cell.angle_gamma   90.00
#
_symmetry.space_group_name_H-M   'P 1'
#
loop_
_entity.id
_entity.type
_entity.pdbx_description
1 polymer ?
#
loop_
_entity_poly.entity_id
_entity_poly.type
_entity_poly.pdbx_seq_one_letter_code
_entity_poly.pdbx_strand_id
1 'polypeptide(L)'
;MAAERIVLLSSREIAKMRLAGRLATALLDHLEPMVKPGVSTLEINDEAERWTKEHGAISAPLGYQGFPKSICTSINEVVCHGIPNGKQILKDGDIINIDVTPKLDGYHGDTSRTFFVGT
;
A
#
# COMPACT_ATOMS: atom_id res chain seq x y z
N MET A 1 32.09 -0.17 8.35
CA MET A 1 30.64 -0.42 8.33
C MET A 1 30.23 -0.89 9.70
N ALA A 2 29.24 -0.26 10.33
CA ALA A 2 28.70 -0.81 11.58
C ALA A 2 28.11 -2.19 11.27
N ALA A 3 28.30 -3.17 12.15
CA ALA A 3 27.66 -4.47 11.99
C ALA A 3 26.13 -4.26 11.96
N GLU A 4 25.49 -4.64 10.85
CA GLU A 4 24.03 -4.62 10.74
C GLU A 4 23.45 -5.54 11.83
N ARG A 5 22.69 -4.96 12.75
CA ARG A 5 22.01 -5.71 13.81
C ARG A 5 20.60 -6.00 13.36
N ILE A 6 20.26 -7.28 13.22
CA ILE A 6 18.90 -7.74 12.98
C ILE A 6 18.18 -7.85 14.33
N VAL A 7 16.97 -7.28 14.41
CA VAL A 7 16.15 -7.34 15.63
C VAL A 7 15.54 -8.74 15.77
N LEU A 8 15.73 -9.36 16.94
CA LEU A 8 15.03 -10.59 17.32
C LEU A 8 13.74 -10.23 18.04
N LEU A 9 12.61 -10.38 17.36
CA LEU A 9 11.31 -10.00 17.89
C LEU A 9 10.88 -10.93 19.03
N SER A 10 10.38 -10.34 20.11
CA SER A 10 9.68 -11.05 21.18
C SER A 10 8.36 -11.65 20.68
N SER A 11 7.78 -12.58 21.45
CA SER A 11 6.45 -13.14 21.15
C SER A 11 5.36 -12.07 21.03
N ARG A 12 5.45 -11.00 21.83
CA ARG A 12 4.53 -9.85 21.76
C ARG A 12 4.67 -9.08 20.45
N GLU A 13 5.90 -8.79 20.04
CA GLU A 13 6.20 -8.10 18.79
C GLU A 13 5.76 -8.91 17.58
N ILE A 14 6.00 -10.23 17.59
CA ILE A 14 5.53 -11.15 16.54
C ILE A 14 4.00 -11.10 16.45
N ALA A 15 3.28 -11.09 17.57
CA ALA A 15 1.82 -10.98 17.57
C ALA A 15 1.33 -9.66 16.94
N LYS A 16 2.03 -8.54 17.19
CA LYS A 16 1.72 -7.24 16.57
C LYS A 16 2.06 -7.21 15.08
N MET A 17 3.22 -7.72 14.67
CA MET A 17 3.58 -7.86 13.25
C MET A 17 2.54 -8.70 12.48
N ARG A 18 2.03 -9.78 13.07
CA ARG A 18 0.95 -10.59 12.48
C ARG A 18 -0.33 -9.80 12.24
N LEU A 19 -0.69 -8.87 13.14
CA LEU A 19 -1.85 -8.01 12.97
C LEU A 19 -1.61 -6.99 11.86
N ALA A 20 -0.45 -6.31 11.86
CA ALA A 20 -0.10 -5.33 10.84
C ALA A 20 -0.03 -5.96 9.43
N GLY A 21 0.61 -7.13 9.29
CA GLY A 21 0.68 -7.85 8.03
C GLY A 21 -0.68 -8.31 7.51
N ARG A 22 -1.56 -8.81 8.39
CA ARG A 22 -2.95 -9.16 8.00
C ARG A 22 -3.74 -7.94 7.53
N LEU A 23 -3.56 -6.80 8.19
CA LEU A 23 -4.21 -5.56 7.80
C LEU A 23 -3.75 -5.10 6.41
N ALA A 24 -2.45 -5.22 6.11
CA ALA A 24 -1.89 -4.87 4.81
C ALA A 24 -2.47 -5.71 3.66
N THR A 25 -2.58 -7.03 3.85
CA THR A 25 -3.25 -7.90 2.86
C THR A 25 -4.74 -7.60 2.73
N ALA A 26 -5.44 -7.40 3.85
CA ALA A 26 -6.86 -7.06 3.83
C ALA A 26 -7.16 -5.73 3.11
N LEU A 27 -6.24 -4.76 3.19
CA LEU A 27 -6.34 -3.52 2.42
C LEU A 27 -6.20 -3.78 0.91
N LEU A 28 -5.25 -4.62 0.47
CA LEU A 28 -5.13 -4.97 -0.94
C LEU A 28 -6.40 -5.66 -1.46
N ASP A 29 -6.94 -6.60 -0.69
CA ASP A 29 -8.18 -7.30 -1.06
C ASP A 29 -9.38 -6.33 -1.12
N HIS A 30 -9.40 -5.31 -0.26
CA HIS A 30 -10.41 -4.26 -0.26
C HIS A 30 -10.31 -3.33 -1.49
N LEU A 31 -9.09 -3.03 -1.94
CA LEU A 31 -8.85 -2.16 -3.10
C LEU A 31 -9.02 -2.88 -4.44
N GLU A 32 -8.86 -4.20 -4.49
CA GLU A 32 -8.93 -5.00 -5.71
C GLU A 32 -10.18 -4.71 -6.59
N PRO A 33 -11.41 -4.60 -6.06
CA PRO A 33 -12.59 -4.29 -6.87
C PRO A 33 -12.59 -2.90 -7.54
N MET A 34 -11.70 -2.00 -7.12
CA MET A 34 -11.52 -0.67 -7.73
C MET A 34 -10.58 -0.71 -8.94
N VAL A 35 -9.82 -1.78 -9.13
CA VAL A 35 -8.85 -1.89 -10.22
C VAL A 35 -9.58 -2.19 -11.53
N LYS A 36 -10.10 -1.14 -12.17
CA LYS A 36 -10.87 -1.23 -13.42
C LYS A 36 -10.66 0.02 -14.29
N PRO A 37 -10.93 -0.06 -15.60
CA PRO A 37 -10.79 1.08 -16.50
C PRO A 37 -11.61 2.28 -16.03
N GLY A 38 -11.04 3.48 -16.18
CA GLY A 38 -11.68 4.75 -15.83
C GLY A 38 -11.47 5.21 -14.38
N VAL A 39 -10.94 4.37 -13.49
CA VAL A 39 -10.58 4.76 -12.12
C VAL A 39 -9.21 5.44 -12.13
N SER A 40 -9.08 6.57 -11.42
CA SER A 40 -7.78 7.23 -11.23
C SER A 40 -6.98 6.57 -10.10
N THR A 41 -5.66 6.60 -10.20
CA THR A 41 -4.79 6.17 -9.09
C THR A 41 -5.03 6.96 -7.80
N LEU A 42 -5.46 8.22 -7.90
CA LEU A 42 -5.81 9.04 -6.75
C LEU A 42 -7.06 8.53 -6.01
N GLU A 43 -8.09 8.06 -6.74
CA GLU A 43 -9.27 7.46 -6.10
C GLU A 43 -8.90 6.22 -5.28
N ILE A 44 -8.00 5.38 -5.80
CA ILE A 44 -7.48 4.20 -5.09
C ILE A 44 -6.70 4.63 -3.83
N ASN A 45 -5.87 5.67 -3.94
CA ASN A 45 -5.15 6.23 -2.79
C ASN A 45 -6.09 6.78 -1.70
N ASP A 46 -7.10 7.54 -2.11
CA ASP A 46 -8.01 8.21 -1.18
C ASP A 46 -8.90 7.19 -0.46
N GLU A 47 -9.29 6.12 -1.17
CA GLU A 47 -9.89 4.93 -0.56
C GLU A 47 -8.95 4.28 0.46
N ALA A 48 -7.70 4.00 0.06
CA ALA A 48 -6.74 3.33 0.92
C ALA A 48 -6.47 4.10 2.21
N GLU A 49 -6.36 5.43 2.12
CA GLU A 49 -6.19 6.32 3.27
C GLU A 49 -7.41 6.29 4.20
N ARG A 50 -8.63 6.36 3.64
CA ARG A 50 -9.85 6.29 4.44
C ARG A 50 -9.96 4.95 5.16
N TRP A 51 -9.81 3.85 4.42
CA TRP A 51 -9.92 2.49 4.97
C TRP A 51 -8.86 2.25 6.04
N THR A 52 -7.61 2.65 5.81
CA THR A 52 -6.51 2.50 6.79
C THR A 52 -6.82 3.22 8.10
N LYS A 53 -7.34 4.45 8.03
CA LYS A 53 -7.76 5.22 9.21
C LYS A 53 -8.93 4.59 9.96
N GLU A 54 -9.94 4.11 9.23
CA GLU A 54 -11.10 3.42 9.81
C GLU A 54 -10.70 2.15 10.59
N HIS A 55 -9.57 1.53 10.22
CA HIS A 55 -9.02 0.36 10.90
C HIS A 55 -7.96 0.70 11.96
N GLY A 56 -7.86 1.97 12.37
CA GLY A 56 -6.98 2.41 13.45
C GLY A 56 -5.49 2.41 13.12
N ALA A 57 -5.14 2.36 11.84
CA ALA A 57 -3.76 2.42 11.36
C ALA A 57 -3.45 3.77 10.71
N ILE A 58 -2.15 4.02 10.46
CA ILE A 58 -1.69 5.13 9.64
C ILE A 58 -1.00 4.61 8.38
N SER A 59 -1.12 5.33 7.27
CA SER A 59 -0.43 5.02 6.03
C SER A 59 1.04 5.42 6.14
N ALA A 60 1.95 4.46 6.28
CA ALA A 60 3.37 4.76 6.50
C ALA A 60 4.07 5.52 5.37
N PRO A 61 3.72 5.35 4.07
CA PRO A 61 4.31 6.14 2.99
C PRO A 61 4.01 7.64 3.11
N LEU A 62 2.89 8.01 3.75
CA LEU A 62 2.46 9.40 3.81
C LEU A 62 3.44 10.27 4.62
N GLY A 63 4.15 11.16 3.93
CA GLY A 63 5.17 12.03 4.49
C GLY A 63 6.55 11.37 4.65
N TYR A 64 6.70 10.07 4.34
CA TYR A 64 7.97 9.36 4.47
C TYR A 64 9.00 9.92 3.48
N GLN A 65 10.06 10.55 3.99
CA GLN A 65 11.04 11.28 3.18
C GLN A 65 10.42 12.28 2.19
N GLY A 66 9.27 12.86 2.54
CA GLY A 66 8.53 13.79 1.68
C GLY A 66 7.62 13.12 0.63
N PHE A 67 7.46 11.79 0.66
CA PHE A 67 6.51 11.10 -0.22
C PHE A 67 5.07 11.60 0.04
N PRO A 68 4.32 12.03 -0.99
CA PRO A 68 3.13 12.87 -0.79
C PRO A 68 1.81 12.10 -0.65
N LYS A 69 1.83 10.77 -0.72
CA LYS A 69 0.63 9.92 -0.82
C LYS A 69 0.66 8.74 0.15
N SER A 70 -0.48 8.11 0.33
CA SER A 70 -0.70 7.07 1.35
C SER A 70 -0.25 5.68 0.89
N ILE A 71 -0.24 5.44 -0.42
CA ILE A 71 0.18 4.18 -1.05
C ILE A 71 1.00 4.49 -2.31
N CYS A 72 1.66 3.48 -2.88
CA CYS A 72 2.25 3.59 -4.21
C CYS A 72 1.37 2.89 -5.26
N THR A 73 1.24 3.49 -6.44
CA THR A 73 0.51 2.93 -7.59
C THR A 73 1.40 2.98 -8.81
N SER A 74 1.86 1.82 -9.28
CA SER A 74 2.88 1.71 -10.31
C SER A 74 2.31 1.02 -11.54
N ILE A 75 1.95 1.81 -12.55
CA ILE A 75 1.33 1.33 -13.79
C ILE A 75 2.42 0.96 -14.80
N ASN A 76 2.28 -0.20 -15.44
CA ASN A 76 3.09 -0.66 -16.58
C ASN A 76 4.62 -0.54 -16.34
N GLU A 77 5.30 0.41 -16.99
CA GLU A 77 6.75 0.59 -16.92
C GLU A 77 7.24 1.16 -15.58
N VAL A 78 6.34 1.68 -14.74
CA VAL A 78 6.69 2.16 -13.41
C VAL A 78 7.01 0.96 -12.53
N VAL A 79 8.29 0.80 -12.18
CA VAL A 79 8.78 -0.36 -11.43
C VAL A 79 8.24 -0.38 -9.99
N CYS A 80 8.36 0.74 -9.28
CA CYS A 80 7.89 0.90 -7.91
C CYS A 80 7.74 2.39 -7.58
N HIS A 81 7.14 2.70 -6.43
CA HIS A 81 7.01 4.07 -5.90
C HIS A 81 6.32 5.07 -6.84
N GLY A 82 5.44 4.60 -7.73
CA GLY A 82 4.58 5.50 -8.51
C GLY A 82 3.69 6.34 -7.58
N ILE A 83 3.59 7.63 -7.84
CA ILE A 83 2.84 8.59 -7.00
C ILE A 83 1.39 8.70 -7.52
N PRO A 84 0.39 8.27 -6.73
CA PRO A 84 -1.02 8.45 -7.08
C PRO A 84 -1.39 9.89 -7.45
N ASN A 85 -2.10 10.07 -8.57
CA ASN A 85 -2.59 11.37 -9.00
C ASN A 85 -3.85 11.27 -9.89
N GLY A 86 -4.63 12.35 -9.94
CA GLY A 86 -5.91 12.38 -10.67
C GLY A 86 -5.79 12.40 -12.20
N LYS A 87 -4.57 12.47 -12.76
CA LYS A 87 -4.35 12.44 -14.22
C LYS A 87 -4.04 11.04 -14.73
N GLN A 88 -3.56 10.14 -13.87
CA GLN A 88 -3.34 8.74 -14.20
C GLN A 88 -4.63 7.95 -14.02
N ILE A 89 -5.34 7.79 -15.14
CA ILE A 89 -6.57 7.01 -15.26
C ILE A 89 -6.21 5.63 -15.79
N LEU A 90 -6.64 4.58 -15.09
CA LEU A 90 -6.44 3.20 -15.49
C LEU A 90 -7.15 2.91 -16.81
N LYS A 91 -6.49 2.18 -17.71
CA LYS A 91 -7.01 1.77 -19.01
C LYS A 91 -7.13 0.25 -19.07
N ASP A 92 -8.06 -0.20 -19.89
CA ASP A 92 -8.18 -1.64 -20.20
C ASP A 92 -6.85 -2.15 -20.78
N GLY A 93 -6.38 -3.27 -20.24
CA GLY A 93 -5.09 -3.89 -20.58
C GLY A 93 -3.88 -3.38 -19.79
N ASP A 94 -4.02 -2.36 -18.93
CA ASP A 94 -2.94 -1.96 -18.02
C ASP A 94 -2.66 -3.05 -16.98
N ILE A 95 -1.41 -3.11 -16.50
CA ILE A 95 -1.10 -3.70 -15.19
C ILE A 95 -0.79 -2.60 -14.19
N ILE A 96 -1.18 -2.81 -12.94
CA ILE A 96 -0.87 -1.90 -11.85
C ILE A 96 -0.40 -2.67 -10.62
N ASN A 97 0.79 -2.32 -10.11
CA ASN A 97 1.21 -2.70 -8.77
C ASN A 97 0.66 -1.68 -7.76
N ILE A 98 -0.03 -2.18 -6.74
CA ILE A 98 -0.44 -1.39 -5.57
C ILE A 98 0.41 -1.87 -4.39
N ASP A 99 1.14 -0.94 -3.79
CA ASP A 99 2.01 -1.17 -2.63
C ASP A 99 1.46 -0.43 -1.42
N VAL A 100 1.21 -1.18 -0.34
CA VAL A 100 0.57 -0.67 0.88
C VAL A 100 1.40 -1.00 2.11
N THR A 101 1.58 0.00 2.96
CA THR A 101 2.29 -0.16 4.23
C THR A 101 1.50 0.44 5.41
N PRO A 102 0.40 -0.17 5.87
CA PRO A 102 -0.26 0.28 7.08
C PRO A 102 0.63 0.07 8.31
N LYS A 103 0.70 1.10 9.17
CA LYS A 103 1.34 1.05 10.48
C LYS A 103 0.29 0.97 11.57
N LEU A 104 0.21 -0.18 12.22
CA LEU A 104 -0.73 -0.49 13.28
C LEU A 104 0.01 -0.74 14.59
N ASP A 105 -0.40 -0.10 15.68
CA ASP A 105 0.24 -0.22 17.01
C ASP A 105 1.76 -0.01 17.00
N GLY A 106 2.27 0.82 16.08
CA GLY A 106 3.70 1.09 15.93
C GLY A 106 4.46 0.14 14.99
N TYR A 107 3.82 -0.91 14.46
CA TYR A 107 4.43 -1.91 13.58
C TYR A 107 3.96 -1.74 12.14
N HIS A 108 4.88 -1.88 11.19
CA HIS A 108 4.60 -1.80 9.76
C HIS A 108 4.24 -3.19 9.23
N GLY A 109 3.10 -3.30 8.54
CA GLY A 109 2.83 -4.42 7.64
C GLY A 109 3.05 -3.92 6.22
N ASP A 110 3.91 -4.57 5.45
CA ASP A 110 4.32 -4.10 4.13
C ASP A 110 4.11 -5.19 3.08
N THR A 111 3.37 -4.88 2.02
CA THR A 111 3.08 -5.83 0.94
C THR A 111 2.54 -5.13 -0.30
N SER A 112 2.73 -5.75 -1.47
CA SER A 112 2.18 -5.27 -2.73
C SER A 112 1.63 -6.42 -3.58
N ARG A 113 0.74 -6.10 -4.51
CA ARG A 113 0.21 -7.03 -5.51
C ARG A 113 0.09 -6.30 -6.85
N THR A 114 0.41 -7.01 -7.94
CA THR A 114 0.14 -6.54 -9.30
C THR A 114 -1.21 -7.08 -9.76
N PHE A 115 -2.05 -6.19 -10.27
CA PHE A 115 -3.41 -6.45 -10.73
C PHE A 115 -3.51 -6.17 -12.23
N PHE A 116 -4.37 -6.92 -12.91
CA PHE A 116 -4.81 -6.59 -14.27
C PHE A 116 -5.94 -5.57 -14.22
N VAL A 117 -5.92 -4.59 -15.11
CA VAL A 117 -7.00 -3.62 -15.27
C VAL A 117 -7.88 -4.05 -16.44
N GLY A 118 -9.10 -4.50 -16.13
CA GLY A 118 -10.05 -4.93 -17.16
C GLY A 118 -9.80 -6.36 -17.64
N THR A 119 -9.89 -6.59 -18.95
CA THR A 119 -9.87 -7.94 -19.57
C THR A 119 -8.53 -8.38 -20.13
#